data_AF-A0A2H8TM60-F1
#
_entry.id   AF-A0A2H8TM60-F1
#
_cell.length_a   1.000
_cell.length_b   1.000
_cell.length_c   1.000
_cell.angle_alpha   90.00
_cell.angle_beta   90.00
_cell.angle_gamma   90.00
#
_symmetry.space_group_name_H-M   'P 1'
#
loop_
_entity.id
_entity.type
_entity.pdbx_description
1 polymer ?
#
loop_
_entity_poly.entity_id
_entity_poly.type
_entity_poly.pdbx_seq_one_letter_code
_entity_poly.pdbx_strand_id
1 'polypeptide(L)'
;MDSESFRICAKAVIDLIADYNDNIRERPVISTMKPGYLYKMVPSEAPIKGEHWKTVLDDVERIIMPGITHWNSPQFHAYFPTGNSYPAIIGDMLCNAIGSIGFSWITSPACTELEVQVMNWFGKLLDLPKEFLNESEGPGGGIIQGSASEATFVCLLAAKDRTTKRIKALDPSLTDGEIKAKLVAYTSDQSNSSVEKAGLLGSMPMRLLKADKSGRMTGVILSEAIAEDIAKGLIPCYVVATLGTTGICAFDCLEELGPICNKNNIWLHIDAAYAGAAFILPEYRYLMAGVQYADSFDVNLHKWLLVNFDCSALWVKNATYLVDAFNVDRVYLKHSYQSQDPKIPDYRHWQIPLGRRFRSLKMWFVLRMYGLEGLQAHIKKQIHLADMFGKLVKQDPRFEVVTVTMGLVCFRLKGDNVWTKNLYERLMVSGQIYLVTATVGSKLVIRFVVCSRLTEEIDVHFAWNEICAQTDRVGSECDMTPSSICNDLTGTWPKDKDCELTTATTIVVKSLTQG
;
A
#
# COMPACT_ATOMS: atom_id res chain seq x y z
N MET A 1 -19.10 -1.84 -30.76
CA MET A 1 -20.09 -1.18 -29.90
C MET A 1 -20.16 0.28 -30.33
N ASP A 2 -21.34 0.82 -30.58
CA ASP A 2 -21.57 2.25 -30.86
C ASP A 2 -22.02 3.01 -29.60
N SER A 3 -22.35 4.30 -29.74
CA SER A 3 -22.68 5.16 -28.58
C SER A 3 -24.01 4.80 -27.90
N GLU A 4 -25.01 4.32 -28.64
CA GLU A 4 -26.28 3.87 -28.08
C GLU A 4 -26.10 2.57 -27.28
N SER A 5 -25.42 1.59 -27.89
CA SER A 5 -25.07 0.33 -27.22
C SER A 5 -24.22 0.57 -25.98
N PHE A 6 -23.28 1.54 -26.04
CA PHE A 6 -22.48 1.96 -24.90
C PHE A 6 -23.35 2.51 -23.77
N ARG A 7 -24.32 3.39 -24.05
CA ARG A 7 -25.20 3.94 -23.01
C ARG A 7 -26.01 2.87 -22.29
N ILE A 8 -26.50 1.88 -23.02
CA ILE A 8 -27.27 0.77 -22.44
C ILE A 8 -26.36 -0.07 -21.55
N CYS A 9 -25.22 -0.52 -22.09
CA CYS A 9 -24.24 -1.33 -21.35
C CYS A 9 -23.71 -0.60 -20.10
N ALA A 10 -23.31 0.68 -20.25
CA ALA A 10 -22.77 1.47 -19.15
C ALA A 10 -23.77 1.70 -18.02
N LYS A 11 -25.06 1.90 -18.32
CA LYS A 11 -26.11 1.99 -17.29
C LYS A 11 -26.24 0.69 -16.51
N ALA A 12 -26.27 -0.45 -17.21
CA ALA A 12 -26.31 -1.76 -16.56
C ALA A 12 -25.09 -1.99 -15.65
N VAL A 13 -23.89 -1.54 -16.06
CA VAL A 13 -22.68 -1.61 -15.23
C VAL A 13 -22.78 -0.69 -14.01
N ILE A 14 -23.34 0.51 -14.14
CA ILE A 14 -23.55 1.43 -13.01
C ILE A 14 -24.49 0.79 -11.97
N ASP A 15 -25.60 0.21 -12.41
CA ASP A 15 -26.55 -0.48 -11.54
C ASP A 15 -25.87 -1.67 -10.84
N LEU A 16 -25.12 -2.50 -11.59
CA LEU A 16 -24.35 -3.62 -11.04
C LEU A 16 -23.35 -3.16 -9.96
N ILE A 17 -22.64 -2.04 -10.17
CA ILE A 17 -21.68 -1.51 -9.20
C ILE A 17 -22.39 -1.04 -7.92
N ALA A 18 -23.55 -0.39 -8.04
CA ALA A 18 -24.34 0.04 -6.89
C ALA A 18 -24.83 -1.19 -6.10
N ASP A 19 -25.48 -2.13 -6.78
CA ASP A 19 -25.99 -3.38 -6.19
C ASP A 19 -24.88 -4.20 -5.52
N TYR A 20 -23.69 -4.27 -6.15
CA TYR A 20 -22.53 -4.94 -5.58
C TYR A 20 -22.10 -4.33 -4.24
N ASN A 21 -22.06 -3.00 -4.14
CA ASN A 21 -21.64 -2.32 -2.91
C ASN A 21 -22.71 -2.42 -1.81
N ASP A 22 -23.99 -2.32 -2.18
CA ASP A 22 -25.10 -2.38 -1.22
C ASP A 22 -25.22 -3.78 -0.60
N ASN A 23 -24.95 -4.83 -1.39
CA ASN A 23 -25.06 -6.23 -0.98
C ASN A 23 -23.70 -6.89 -0.64
N ILE A 24 -22.61 -6.12 -0.54
CA ILE A 24 -21.26 -6.69 -0.37
C ILE A 24 -21.09 -7.54 0.91
N ARG A 25 -21.90 -7.29 1.95
CA ARG A 25 -21.91 -8.06 3.20
C ARG A 25 -22.36 -9.50 3.02
N GLU A 26 -23.15 -9.77 1.98
CA GLU A 26 -23.70 -11.11 1.69
C GLU A 26 -22.69 -11.98 0.94
N ARG A 27 -21.60 -11.38 0.43
CA ARG A 27 -20.55 -12.08 -0.32
C ARG A 27 -19.47 -12.62 0.61
N PRO A 28 -18.90 -13.81 0.32
CA PRO A 28 -17.78 -14.34 1.10
C PRO A 28 -16.60 -13.37 0.99
N VAL A 29 -16.01 -12.95 2.11
CA VAL A 29 -14.94 -11.93 2.06
C VAL A 29 -13.67 -12.45 1.37
N ILE A 30 -13.38 -13.74 1.47
CA ILE A 30 -12.22 -14.41 0.85
C ILE A 30 -12.69 -15.37 -0.23
N SER A 31 -12.00 -15.38 -1.36
CA SER A 31 -12.24 -16.39 -2.40
C SER A 31 -11.79 -17.78 -1.94
N THR A 32 -12.63 -18.79 -2.20
CA THR A 32 -12.32 -20.20 -1.95
C THR A 32 -11.71 -20.90 -3.18
N MET A 33 -11.43 -20.17 -4.26
CA MET A 33 -10.92 -20.75 -5.50
C MET A 33 -9.44 -21.14 -5.39
N LYS A 34 -9.07 -22.23 -6.04
CA LYS A 34 -7.68 -22.72 -6.07
C LYS A 34 -6.87 -22.08 -7.21
N PRO A 35 -5.53 -21.95 -7.06
CA PRO A 35 -4.67 -21.48 -8.15
C PRO A 35 -4.93 -22.23 -9.46
N GLY A 36 -5.09 -21.47 -10.55
CA GLY A 36 -5.35 -22.00 -11.89
C GLY A 36 -6.81 -22.28 -12.24
N TYR A 37 -7.78 -22.00 -11.34
CA TYR A 37 -9.21 -22.24 -11.62
C TYR A 37 -9.71 -21.53 -12.89
N LEU A 38 -9.26 -20.28 -13.12
CA LEU A 38 -9.78 -19.42 -14.18
C LEU A 38 -9.45 -19.94 -15.58
N TYR A 39 -8.30 -20.61 -15.75
CA TYR A 39 -7.90 -21.25 -17.01
C TYR A 39 -8.88 -22.33 -17.46
N LYS A 40 -9.65 -22.90 -16.53
CA LYS A 40 -10.68 -23.91 -16.85
C LYS A 40 -12.03 -23.28 -17.19
N MET A 41 -12.21 -21.99 -16.91
CA MET A 41 -13.48 -21.26 -17.10
C MET A 41 -13.47 -20.31 -18.29
N VAL A 42 -12.28 -19.90 -18.75
CA VAL A 42 -12.10 -19.01 -19.90
C VAL A 42 -11.54 -19.81 -21.08
N PRO A 43 -12.02 -19.59 -22.32
CA PRO A 43 -11.44 -20.23 -23.51
C PRO A 43 -9.93 -20.01 -23.64
N SER A 44 -9.21 -20.99 -24.19
CA SER A 44 -7.75 -20.92 -24.37
C SER A 44 -7.31 -19.92 -25.46
N GLU A 45 -8.24 -19.48 -26.30
CA GLU A 45 -8.00 -18.53 -27.39
C GLU A 45 -8.97 -17.36 -27.31
N ALA A 46 -8.53 -16.19 -27.77
CA ALA A 46 -9.39 -15.01 -27.88
C ALA A 46 -10.46 -15.20 -28.97
N PRO A 47 -11.67 -14.66 -28.80
CA PRO A 47 -12.73 -14.84 -29.78
C PRO A 47 -12.40 -14.12 -31.11
N ILE A 48 -12.59 -14.81 -32.24
CA ILE A 48 -12.39 -14.24 -33.59
C ILE A 48 -13.45 -13.18 -33.90
N LYS A 49 -14.66 -13.34 -33.35
CA LYS A 49 -15.78 -12.42 -33.52
C LYS A 49 -16.11 -11.78 -32.18
N GLY A 50 -16.44 -10.48 -32.19
CA GLY A 50 -16.88 -9.79 -30.99
C GLY A 50 -18.13 -10.45 -30.39
N GLU A 51 -18.11 -10.65 -29.08
CA GLU A 51 -19.23 -11.22 -28.33
C GLU A 51 -20.22 -10.12 -27.92
N HIS A 52 -21.46 -10.54 -27.61
CA HIS A 52 -22.47 -9.61 -27.12
C HIS A 52 -22.09 -9.13 -25.71
N TRP A 53 -22.14 -7.83 -25.44
CA TRP A 53 -21.68 -7.25 -24.17
C TRP A 53 -22.39 -7.86 -22.95
N LYS A 54 -23.66 -8.27 -23.11
CA LYS A 54 -24.43 -8.94 -22.04
C LYS A 54 -23.79 -10.27 -21.65
N THR A 55 -23.34 -11.08 -22.62
CA THR A 55 -22.63 -12.33 -22.35
C THR A 55 -21.37 -12.08 -21.53
N VAL A 56 -20.59 -11.06 -21.93
CA VAL A 56 -19.36 -10.68 -21.21
C VAL A 56 -19.67 -10.17 -19.79
N LEU A 57 -20.77 -9.44 -19.60
CA LEU A 57 -21.17 -8.94 -18.29
C LEU A 57 -21.71 -10.06 -17.37
N ASP A 58 -22.50 -10.99 -17.91
CA ASP A 58 -22.99 -12.17 -17.20
C ASP A 58 -21.82 -13.05 -16.72
N ASP A 59 -20.73 -13.09 -17.50
CA ASP A 59 -19.50 -13.80 -17.15
C ASP A 59 -18.72 -13.16 -16.00
N VAL A 60 -18.92 -11.87 -15.72
CA VAL A 60 -18.30 -11.23 -14.54
C VAL A 60 -18.81 -11.90 -13.27
N GLU A 61 -20.12 -12.06 -13.10
CA GLU A 61 -20.67 -12.72 -11.92
C GLU A 61 -20.37 -14.23 -11.91
N ARG A 62 -20.47 -14.88 -13.08
CA ARG A 62 -20.33 -16.34 -13.20
C ARG A 62 -18.88 -16.83 -13.05
N ILE A 63 -17.92 -16.12 -13.65
CA ILE A 63 -16.52 -16.56 -13.77
C ILE A 63 -15.60 -15.75 -12.87
N ILE A 64 -15.77 -14.43 -12.81
CA ILE A 64 -14.81 -13.55 -12.13
C ILE A 64 -15.09 -13.45 -10.64
N MET A 65 -16.33 -13.15 -10.23
CA MET A 65 -16.70 -12.92 -8.82
C MET A 65 -16.33 -14.07 -7.87
N PRO A 66 -16.43 -15.37 -8.23
CA PRO A 66 -16.00 -16.45 -7.35
C PRO A 66 -14.51 -16.38 -6.96
N GLY A 67 -13.67 -15.80 -7.83
CA GLY A 67 -12.25 -15.59 -7.59
C GLY A 67 -11.89 -14.30 -6.86
N ILE A 68 -12.86 -13.43 -6.58
CA ILE A 68 -12.62 -12.14 -5.95
C ILE A 68 -12.54 -12.31 -4.44
N THR A 69 -11.48 -11.75 -3.84
CA THR A 69 -11.49 -11.38 -2.43
C THR A 69 -12.09 -9.99 -2.32
N HIS A 70 -13.13 -9.82 -1.51
CA HIS A 70 -13.92 -8.60 -1.49
C HIS A 70 -13.30 -7.56 -0.55
N TRP A 71 -12.30 -6.82 -1.03
CA TRP A 71 -11.55 -5.81 -0.27
C TRP A 71 -12.41 -4.71 0.38
N ASN A 72 -13.59 -4.42 -0.19
CA ASN A 72 -14.51 -3.41 0.33
C ASN A 72 -15.58 -4.01 1.26
N SER A 73 -15.54 -5.31 1.55
CA SER A 73 -16.41 -5.92 2.54
C SER A 73 -16.09 -5.35 3.93
N PRO A 74 -17.10 -5.02 4.76
CA PRO A 74 -16.89 -4.70 6.16
C PRO A 74 -16.17 -5.79 6.97
N GLN A 75 -16.13 -7.03 6.46
CA GLN A 75 -15.45 -8.17 7.09
C GLN A 75 -14.01 -8.38 6.58
N PHE A 76 -13.50 -7.45 5.75
CA PHE A 76 -12.11 -7.44 5.32
C PHE A 76 -11.25 -6.66 6.33
N HIS A 77 -10.34 -7.35 7.01
CA HIS A 77 -9.47 -6.79 8.06
C HIS A 77 -7.99 -7.15 7.88
N ALA A 78 -7.62 -7.67 6.72
CA ALA A 78 -6.35 -8.33 6.45
C ALA A 78 -5.17 -7.35 6.31
N TYR A 79 -5.23 -6.44 5.36
CA TYR A 79 -4.12 -5.51 5.06
C TYR A 79 -4.46 -4.12 5.57
N PHE A 80 -3.84 -3.08 4.99
CA PHE A 80 -4.42 -1.74 5.07
C PHE A 80 -5.55 -1.60 4.04
N PRO A 81 -6.46 -0.64 4.23
CA PRO A 81 -7.65 -0.52 3.40
C PRO A 81 -7.29 -0.17 1.96
N THR A 82 -8.25 -0.37 1.05
CA THR A 82 -8.20 0.22 -0.29
C THR A 82 -9.33 1.25 -0.40
N GLY A 83 -9.02 2.44 -0.88
CA GLY A 83 -9.99 3.49 -1.09
C GLY A 83 -11.02 3.04 -2.11
N ASN A 84 -12.30 3.23 -1.80
CA ASN A 84 -13.38 2.98 -2.75
C ASN A 84 -14.52 3.96 -2.52
N SER A 85 -14.86 4.78 -3.52
CA SER A 85 -16.01 5.66 -3.45
C SER A 85 -16.64 5.94 -4.81
N TYR A 86 -17.94 6.27 -4.80
CA TYR A 86 -18.65 6.65 -6.02
C TYR A 86 -18.04 7.89 -6.70
N PRO A 87 -17.63 8.97 -6.00
CA PRO A 87 -16.91 10.08 -6.62
C PRO A 87 -15.63 9.65 -7.34
N ALA A 88 -14.83 8.76 -6.76
CA ALA A 88 -13.62 8.27 -7.39
C ALA A 88 -13.90 7.41 -8.63
N ILE A 89 -14.93 6.55 -8.58
CA ILE A 89 -15.38 5.74 -9.73
C ILE A 89 -15.80 6.65 -10.88
N ILE A 90 -16.62 7.67 -10.61
CA ILE A 90 -17.07 8.64 -11.63
C ILE A 90 -15.88 9.42 -12.20
N GLY A 91 -14.95 9.86 -11.34
CA GLY A 91 -13.73 10.54 -11.77
C GLY A 91 -12.86 9.68 -12.70
N ASP A 92 -12.69 8.39 -12.39
CA ASP A 92 -11.93 7.48 -13.25
C ASP A 92 -12.70 7.13 -14.55
N MET A 93 -14.03 7.04 -14.52
CA MET A 93 -14.83 6.89 -15.75
C MET A 93 -14.58 8.05 -16.72
N LEU A 94 -14.53 9.28 -16.22
CA LEU A 94 -14.22 10.47 -17.02
C LEU A 94 -12.76 10.48 -17.48
N CYS A 95 -11.82 10.08 -16.62
CA CYS A 95 -10.41 9.93 -16.99
C CYS A 95 -10.26 8.96 -18.19
N ASN A 96 -10.94 7.82 -18.13
CA ASN A 96 -10.92 6.81 -19.20
C ASN A 96 -11.60 7.29 -20.48
N ALA A 97 -12.68 8.06 -20.38
CA ALA A 97 -13.37 8.64 -21.53
C ALA A 97 -12.54 9.72 -22.24
N ILE A 98 -11.83 10.56 -21.48
CA ILE A 98 -10.93 11.59 -22.02
C ILE A 98 -9.70 10.94 -22.68
N GLY A 99 -9.16 9.88 -22.08
CA GLY A 99 -8.06 9.10 -22.66
C GLY A 99 -6.74 9.88 -22.85
N SER A 100 -6.57 11.00 -22.16
CA SER A 100 -5.39 11.87 -22.30
C SER A 100 -4.15 11.27 -21.65
N ILE A 101 -2.99 11.42 -22.31
CA ILE A 101 -1.67 11.07 -21.76
C ILE A 101 -0.90 12.37 -21.48
N GLY A 102 -0.67 12.69 -20.21
CA GLY A 102 -0.08 13.95 -19.76
C GLY A 102 1.44 13.89 -19.58
N PHE A 103 2.18 13.37 -20.55
CA PHE A 103 3.65 13.26 -20.46
C PHE A 103 4.38 14.59 -20.66
N SER A 104 3.71 15.61 -21.18
CA SER A 104 4.19 16.99 -21.21
C SER A 104 2.99 17.92 -21.09
N TRP A 105 3.23 19.19 -20.75
CA TRP A 105 2.12 20.13 -20.55
C TRP A 105 1.23 20.27 -21.80
N ILE A 106 1.83 20.36 -23.00
CA ILE A 106 1.07 20.58 -24.24
C ILE A 106 0.19 19.39 -24.64
N THR A 107 0.47 18.17 -24.16
CA THR A 107 -0.32 16.98 -24.54
C THR A 107 -1.67 16.94 -23.82
N SER A 108 -1.75 17.57 -22.64
CA SER A 108 -2.99 17.81 -21.90
C SER A 108 -2.74 18.80 -20.76
N PRO A 109 -2.89 20.12 -20.99
CA PRO A 109 -2.61 21.15 -19.98
C PRO A 109 -3.37 20.90 -18.67
N ALA A 110 -4.65 20.53 -18.76
CA ALA A 110 -5.50 20.22 -17.62
C ALA A 110 -4.98 19.02 -16.80
N CYS A 111 -4.34 18.04 -17.43
CA CYS A 111 -3.77 16.87 -16.73
C CYS A 111 -2.63 17.28 -15.78
N THR A 112 -1.79 18.22 -16.20
CA THR A 112 -0.69 18.75 -15.40
C THR A 112 -1.20 19.78 -14.38
N GLU A 113 -1.94 20.79 -14.83
CA GLU A 113 -2.34 21.91 -13.97
C GLU A 113 -3.32 21.53 -12.87
N LEU A 114 -4.28 20.63 -13.16
CA LEU A 114 -5.17 20.14 -12.10
C LEU A 114 -4.38 19.36 -11.05
N GLU A 115 -3.37 18.58 -11.47
CA GLU A 115 -2.51 17.85 -10.53
C GLU A 115 -1.73 18.79 -9.63
N VAL A 116 -1.09 19.83 -10.20
CA VAL A 116 -0.43 20.88 -9.43
C VAL A 116 -1.37 21.46 -8.37
N GLN A 117 -2.62 21.79 -8.75
CA GLN A 117 -3.55 22.37 -7.79
C GLN A 117 -4.00 21.39 -6.70
N VAL A 118 -4.41 20.17 -7.05
CA VAL A 118 -4.89 19.23 -6.03
C VAL A 118 -3.74 18.76 -5.11
N MET A 119 -2.50 18.72 -5.60
CA MET A 119 -1.33 18.45 -4.77
C MET A 119 -1.02 19.60 -3.81
N ASN A 120 -1.23 20.86 -4.21
CA ASN A 120 -1.19 22.01 -3.29
C ASN A 120 -2.30 21.93 -2.24
N TRP A 121 -3.54 21.62 -2.65
CA TRP A 121 -4.67 21.47 -1.72
C TRP A 121 -4.35 20.40 -0.69
N PHE A 122 -3.94 19.22 -1.14
CA PHE A 122 -3.71 18.10 -0.24
C PHE A 122 -2.49 18.32 0.66
N GLY A 123 -1.40 18.91 0.15
CA GLY A 123 -0.26 19.30 0.99
C GLY A 123 -0.65 20.27 2.11
N LYS A 124 -1.54 21.23 1.83
CA LYS A 124 -2.10 22.15 2.85
C LYS A 124 -3.03 21.44 3.84
N LEU A 125 -3.86 20.50 3.38
CA LEU A 125 -4.74 19.71 4.25
C LEU A 125 -3.93 18.87 5.26
N LEU A 126 -2.77 18.37 4.82
CA LEU A 126 -1.83 17.65 5.67
C LEU A 126 -0.97 18.58 6.54
N ASP A 127 -0.92 19.88 6.25
CA ASP A 127 -0.02 20.85 6.91
C ASP A 127 1.46 20.54 6.67
N LEU A 128 1.78 20.13 5.44
CA LEU A 128 3.16 19.94 5.03
C LEU A 128 3.90 21.29 4.95
N PRO A 129 5.23 21.30 5.20
CA PRO A 129 6.06 22.48 4.99
C PRO A 129 5.83 23.12 3.63
N LYS A 130 5.79 24.46 3.58
CA LYS A 130 5.53 25.23 2.35
C LYS A 130 6.48 24.85 1.20
N GLU A 131 7.70 24.42 1.51
CA GLU A 131 8.71 23.99 0.55
C GLU A 131 8.29 22.76 -0.26
N PHE A 132 7.28 22.01 0.18
CA PHE A 132 6.69 20.91 -0.59
C PHE A 132 5.62 21.36 -1.59
N LEU A 133 5.08 22.58 -1.46
CA LEU A 133 3.96 23.04 -2.28
C LEU A 133 4.46 23.64 -3.60
N ASN A 134 3.85 23.23 -4.72
CA ASN A 134 4.15 23.77 -6.06
C ASN A 134 3.91 25.28 -6.19
N GLU A 135 3.01 25.84 -5.37
CA GLU A 135 2.71 27.28 -5.40
C GLU A 135 3.79 28.17 -4.75
N SER A 136 4.67 27.58 -3.94
CA SER A 136 5.76 28.26 -3.26
C SER A 136 6.83 28.74 -4.23
N GLU A 137 7.70 29.65 -3.78
CA GLU A 137 8.82 30.17 -4.60
C GLU A 137 9.97 29.15 -4.78
N GLY A 138 10.01 28.12 -3.94
CA GLY A 138 11.05 27.09 -3.96
C GLY A 138 10.87 26.04 -5.06
N PRO A 139 11.89 25.19 -5.30
CA PRO A 139 11.88 24.20 -6.38
C PRO A 139 11.11 22.91 -6.04
N GLY A 140 10.36 22.89 -4.93
CA GLY A 140 9.61 21.72 -4.49
C GLY A 140 8.24 21.60 -5.16
N GLY A 141 7.55 20.50 -4.84
CA GLY A 141 6.23 20.25 -5.38
C GLY A 141 5.76 18.83 -5.17
N GLY A 142 4.48 18.60 -5.48
CA GLY A 142 3.84 17.30 -5.48
C GLY A 142 3.60 16.72 -6.88
N ILE A 143 3.63 15.39 -6.95
CA ILE A 143 3.23 14.55 -8.10
C ILE A 143 2.41 13.34 -7.62
N ILE A 144 1.46 12.87 -8.43
CA ILE A 144 0.73 11.62 -8.18
C ILE A 144 1.42 10.44 -8.89
N GLN A 145 1.98 9.53 -8.07
CA GLN A 145 2.55 8.25 -8.46
C GLN A 145 1.50 7.11 -8.44
N GLY A 146 1.86 5.95 -8.97
CA GLY A 146 1.00 4.76 -8.90
C GLY A 146 1.01 4.06 -7.54
N SER A 147 2.09 4.17 -6.77
CA SER A 147 2.17 3.57 -5.45
C SER A 147 3.24 4.22 -4.58
N ALA A 148 3.11 4.10 -3.26
CA ALA A 148 4.19 4.40 -2.32
C ALA A 148 5.50 3.68 -2.68
N SER A 149 5.43 2.43 -3.17
CA SER A 149 6.61 1.68 -3.60
C SER A 149 7.35 2.37 -4.76
N GLU A 150 6.61 2.91 -5.73
CA GLU A 150 7.18 3.72 -6.81
C GLU A 150 7.75 5.04 -6.26
N ALA A 151 7.02 5.71 -5.36
CA ALA A 151 7.47 6.96 -4.75
C ALA A 151 8.80 6.80 -3.98
N THR A 152 8.91 5.78 -3.13
CA THR A 152 10.15 5.44 -2.41
C THR A 152 11.29 5.14 -3.38
N PHE A 153 11.03 4.40 -4.46
CA PHE A 153 12.06 4.05 -5.43
C PHE A 153 12.54 5.24 -6.25
N VAL A 154 11.62 6.10 -6.70
CA VAL A 154 11.92 7.37 -7.38
C VAL A 154 12.83 8.25 -6.50
N CYS A 155 12.51 8.39 -5.21
CA CYS A 155 13.31 9.16 -4.27
C CYS A 155 14.70 8.52 -4.01
N LEU A 156 14.77 7.19 -3.94
CA LEU A 156 16.04 6.47 -3.81
C LEU A 156 16.98 6.75 -4.99
N LEU A 157 16.46 6.73 -6.22
CA LEU A 157 17.25 7.00 -7.42
C LEU A 157 17.74 8.47 -7.46
N ALA A 158 16.89 9.41 -7.06
CA ALA A 158 17.27 10.82 -6.95
C ALA A 158 18.33 11.06 -5.86
N ALA A 159 18.19 10.42 -4.68
CA ALA A 159 19.18 10.47 -3.62
C ALA A 159 20.54 9.90 -4.06
N LYS A 160 20.50 8.78 -4.79
CA LYS A 160 21.69 8.12 -5.36
C LYS A 160 22.40 9.03 -6.36
N ASP A 161 21.69 9.65 -7.29
CA ASP A 161 22.26 10.60 -8.25
C ASP A 161 22.83 11.85 -7.56
N ARG A 162 22.04 12.50 -6.69
CA ARG A 162 22.45 13.67 -5.89
C ARG A 162 23.73 13.40 -5.10
N THR A 163 23.79 12.27 -4.41
CA THR A 163 24.96 11.90 -3.60
C THR A 163 26.16 11.60 -4.49
N THR A 164 25.97 10.90 -5.61
CA THR A 164 27.05 10.64 -6.57
C THR A 164 27.67 11.95 -7.09
N LYS A 165 26.84 12.89 -7.54
CA LYS A 165 27.28 14.20 -8.03
C LYS A 165 28.02 15.00 -6.94
N ARG A 166 27.50 15.00 -5.71
CA ARG A 166 28.14 15.66 -4.56
C ARG A 166 29.52 15.09 -4.25
N ILE A 167 29.66 13.77 -4.17
CA ILE A 167 30.93 13.13 -3.86
C ILE A 167 31.95 13.34 -4.99
N LYS A 168 31.52 13.23 -6.25
CA LYS A 168 32.38 13.51 -7.41
C LYS A 168 32.86 14.96 -7.48
N ALA A 169 32.05 15.91 -7.02
CA ALA A 169 32.48 17.31 -6.92
C ALA A 169 33.52 17.53 -5.81
N LEU A 170 33.48 16.72 -4.74
CA LEU A 170 34.46 16.77 -3.65
C LEU A 170 35.76 16.03 -4.01
N ASP A 171 35.67 14.94 -4.78
CA ASP A 171 36.80 14.16 -5.27
C ASP A 171 36.60 13.80 -6.75
N PRO A 172 37.09 14.64 -7.68
CA PRO A 172 36.96 14.41 -9.13
C PRO A 172 37.73 13.18 -9.64
N SER A 173 38.61 12.57 -8.83
CA SER A 173 39.36 11.38 -9.23
C SER A 173 38.51 10.11 -9.23
N LEU A 174 37.43 10.11 -8.43
CA LEU A 174 36.51 8.98 -8.34
C LEU A 174 35.56 8.94 -9.53
N THR A 175 35.38 7.75 -10.10
CA THR A 175 34.35 7.48 -11.09
C THR A 175 32.97 7.35 -10.43
N ASP A 176 31.91 7.59 -11.20
CA ASP A 176 30.53 7.36 -10.75
C ASP A 176 30.32 5.93 -10.24
N GLY A 177 30.96 4.95 -10.88
CA GLY A 177 30.87 3.54 -10.52
C GLY A 177 31.46 3.26 -9.14
N GLU A 178 32.65 3.80 -8.85
CA GLU A 178 33.31 3.65 -7.55
C GLU A 178 32.52 4.30 -6.42
N ILE A 179 31.94 5.48 -6.67
CA ILE A 179 31.09 6.17 -5.70
C ILE A 179 29.82 5.34 -5.45
N LYS A 180 29.12 4.95 -6.52
CA LYS A 180 27.86 4.18 -6.44
C LYS A 180 28.04 2.84 -5.73
N ALA A 181 29.19 2.19 -5.89
CA ALA A 181 29.52 0.94 -5.20
C ALA A 181 29.68 1.08 -3.67
N LYS A 182 29.91 2.31 -3.18
CA LYS A 182 30.07 2.60 -1.74
C LYS A 182 28.80 3.15 -1.09
N LEU A 183 27.76 3.48 -1.85
CA LEU A 183 26.53 4.04 -1.29
C LEU A 183 25.79 3.01 -0.43
N VAL A 184 25.24 3.46 0.69
CA VAL A 184 24.40 2.64 1.58
C VAL A 184 23.17 3.42 2.02
N ALA A 185 22.04 2.72 2.13
CA ALA A 185 20.77 3.25 2.61
C ALA A 185 20.30 2.52 3.88
N TYR A 186 19.39 3.16 4.61
CA TYR A 186 18.91 2.69 5.90
C TYR A 186 17.40 2.80 6.01
N THR A 187 16.80 1.86 6.72
CA THR A 187 15.39 1.93 7.14
C THR A 187 15.19 1.06 8.37
N SER A 188 14.01 1.15 8.99
CA SER A 188 13.60 0.27 10.08
C SER A 188 13.39 -1.17 9.58
N ASP A 189 13.69 -2.17 10.40
CA ASP A 189 13.28 -3.56 10.15
C ASP A 189 11.75 -3.77 10.19
N GLN A 190 11.00 -2.73 10.58
CA GLN A 190 9.54 -2.66 10.51
C GLN A 190 9.02 -1.96 9.23
N SER A 191 9.91 -1.48 8.34
CA SER A 191 9.53 -0.81 7.10
C SER A 191 8.75 -1.76 6.17
N ASN A 192 8.00 -1.20 5.21
CA ASN A 192 7.38 -2.05 4.19
C ASN A 192 8.44 -2.75 3.32
N SER A 193 8.16 -3.98 2.86
CA SER A 193 9.01 -4.72 1.92
C SER A 193 9.35 -3.94 0.64
N SER A 194 8.55 -2.93 0.27
CA SER A 194 8.85 -2.06 -0.86
C SER A 194 10.15 -1.27 -0.70
N VAL A 195 10.55 -0.96 0.54
CA VAL A 195 11.80 -0.23 0.83
C VAL A 195 13.01 -1.11 0.53
N GLU A 196 13.00 -2.35 1.00
CA GLU A 196 14.02 -3.35 0.67
C GLU A 196 14.07 -3.59 -0.84
N LYS A 197 12.90 -3.73 -1.48
CA LYS A 197 12.79 -3.89 -2.93
C LYS A 197 13.34 -2.68 -3.70
N ALA A 198 13.16 -1.46 -3.20
CA ALA A 198 13.75 -0.27 -3.80
C ALA A 198 15.29 -0.30 -3.75
N GLY A 199 15.87 -0.77 -2.63
CA GLY A 199 17.32 -1.02 -2.53
C GLY A 199 17.83 -2.05 -3.54
N LEU A 200 17.10 -3.17 -3.67
CA LEU A 200 17.40 -4.22 -4.65
C LEU A 200 17.36 -3.68 -6.09
N LEU A 201 16.26 -3.02 -6.49
CA LEU A 201 16.10 -2.48 -7.84
C LEU A 201 17.05 -1.32 -8.12
N GLY A 202 17.42 -0.55 -7.09
CA GLY A 202 18.35 0.56 -7.19
C GLY A 202 19.81 0.14 -7.16
N SER A 203 20.12 -1.15 -6.97
CA SER A 203 21.46 -1.67 -6.73
C SER A 203 22.20 -0.84 -5.68
N MET A 204 21.57 -0.68 -4.51
CA MET A 204 22.13 0.02 -3.35
C MET A 204 21.77 -0.78 -2.08
N PRO A 205 22.76 -1.24 -1.29
CA PRO A 205 22.50 -1.93 -0.03
C PRO A 205 21.52 -1.15 0.86
N MET A 206 20.45 -1.80 1.27
CA MET A 206 19.46 -1.27 2.22
C MET A 206 19.62 -2.00 3.55
N ARG A 207 20.16 -1.31 4.56
CA ARG A 207 20.28 -1.86 5.92
C ARG A 207 18.95 -1.74 6.64
N LEU A 208 18.38 -2.88 7.02
CA LEU A 208 17.23 -2.98 7.91
C LEU A 208 17.72 -2.88 9.36
N LEU A 209 17.51 -1.73 9.98
CA LEU A 209 17.96 -1.43 11.34
C LEU A 209 16.91 -1.92 12.35
N LYS A 210 17.37 -2.68 13.35
CA LYS A 210 16.48 -3.25 14.35
C LYS A 210 15.79 -2.15 15.15
N ALA A 211 14.47 -2.07 15.06
CA ALA A 211 13.68 -1.07 15.76
C ALA A 211 13.69 -1.25 17.30
N ASP A 212 13.29 -0.19 18.01
CA ASP A 212 13.09 -0.23 19.46
C ASP A 212 11.93 -1.16 19.87
N LYS A 213 11.69 -1.30 21.18
CA LYS A 213 10.62 -2.17 21.70
C LYS A 213 9.21 -1.73 21.28
N SER A 214 9.06 -0.48 20.83
CA SER A 214 7.82 0.10 20.30
C SER A 214 7.74 0.01 18.77
N GLY A 215 8.70 -0.65 18.13
CA GLY A 215 8.77 -0.81 16.67
C GLY A 215 9.20 0.45 15.92
N ARG A 216 9.91 1.38 16.58
CA ARG A 216 10.36 2.64 16.00
C ARG A 216 11.87 2.65 15.76
N MET A 217 12.30 3.23 14.66
CA MET A 217 13.68 3.63 14.43
C MET A 217 13.96 4.96 15.15
N THR A 218 15.01 4.98 15.96
CA THR A 218 15.43 6.15 16.75
C THR A 218 16.74 6.73 16.23
N GLY A 219 17.09 7.95 16.66
CA GLY A 219 18.33 8.61 16.26
C GLY A 219 19.58 7.88 16.74
N VAL A 220 19.53 7.20 17.89
CA VAL A 220 20.66 6.38 18.39
C VAL A 220 20.93 5.22 17.44
N ILE A 221 19.88 4.46 17.08
CA ILE A 221 19.96 3.33 16.15
C ILE A 221 20.55 3.75 14.80
N LEU A 222 20.05 4.88 14.25
CA LEU A 222 20.55 5.39 12.97
C LEU A 222 22.00 5.89 13.07
N SER A 223 22.36 6.61 14.14
CA SER A 223 23.70 7.18 14.31
C SER A 223 24.77 6.10 14.44
N GLU A 224 24.48 5.03 15.18
CA GLU A 224 25.39 3.87 15.32
C GLU A 224 25.64 3.21 13.96
N ALA A 225 24.58 2.91 13.21
CA ALA A 225 24.69 2.31 11.88
C ALA A 225 25.49 3.18 10.89
N ILE A 226 25.23 4.49 10.89
CA ILE A 226 25.97 5.45 10.05
C ILE A 226 27.47 5.46 10.44
N ALA A 227 27.78 5.51 11.73
CA ALA A 227 29.17 5.54 12.19
C ALA A 227 29.93 4.26 11.81
N GLU A 228 29.29 3.10 11.95
CA GLU A 228 29.86 1.81 11.53
C GLU A 228 30.18 1.78 10.02
N ASP A 229 29.27 2.28 9.19
CA ASP A 229 29.43 2.22 7.74
C ASP A 229 30.43 3.25 7.22
N ILE A 230 30.47 4.44 7.82
CA ILE A 230 31.54 5.43 7.55
C ILE A 230 32.90 4.82 7.91
N ALA A 231 33.02 4.13 9.05
CA ALA A 231 34.27 3.47 9.43
C ALA A 231 34.70 2.36 8.44
N LYS A 232 33.76 1.77 7.71
CA LYS A 232 34.04 0.81 6.61
C LYS A 232 34.29 1.48 5.25
N GLY A 233 34.30 2.80 5.19
CA GLY A 233 34.48 3.57 3.94
C GLY A 233 33.24 3.60 3.04
N LEU A 234 32.06 3.25 3.57
CA LEU A 234 30.79 3.41 2.87
C LEU A 234 30.27 4.85 2.98
N ILE A 235 29.33 5.20 2.11
CA ILE A 235 28.77 6.55 1.96
C ILE A 235 27.28 6.48 2.28
N PRO A 236 26.85 6.91 3.48
CA PRO A 236 25.45 7.08 3.82
C PRO A 236 24.74 7.99 2.80
N CYS A 237 23.66 7.50 2.19
CA CYS A 237 23.01 8.15 1.05
C CYS A 237 21.53 8.45 1.28
N TYR A 238 20.77 7.51 1.84
CA TYR A 238 19.31 7.54 1.87
C TYR A 238 18.77 6.90 3.14
N VAL A 239 17.79 7.53 3.79
CA VAL A 239 17.06 7.00 4.94
C VAL A 239 15.58 7.02 4.61
N VAL A 240 14.90 5.89 4.83
CA VAL A 240 13.43 5.83 4.81
C VAL A 240 12.93 5.69 6.23
N ALA A 241 12.25 6.73 6.71
CA ALA A 241 11.51 6.70 7.97
C ALA A 241 10.03 6.42 7.69
N THR A 242 9.41 5.54 8.47
CA THR A 242 8.02 5.14 8.27
C THR A 242 7.11 5.73 9.35
N LEU A 243 6.05 6.43 8.91
CA LEU A 243 4.95 6.87 9.76
C LEU A 243 3.75 5.94 9.53
N GLY A 244 3.56 4.97 10.42
CA GLY A 244 2.56 3.93 10.29
C GLY A 244 3.10 2.66 9.62
N THR A 245 4.03 1.97 10.28
CA THR A 245 4.63 0.70 9.82
C THR A 245 3.57 -0.37 9.50
N THR A 246 3.87 -1.29 8.58
CA THR A 246 2.89 -2.30 8.14
C THR A 246 2.46 -3.25 9.26
N GLY A 247 3.40 -3.72 10.08
CA GLY A 247 3.14 -4.69 11.15
C GLY A 247 2.19 -4.13 12.20
N ILE A 248 2.61 -3.09 12.92
CA ILE A 248 1.94 -2.56 14.11
C ILE A 248 1.58 -1.06 14.05
N CYS A 249 1.68 -0.44 12.87
CA CYS A 249 1.42 1.00 12.72
C CYS A 249 2.25 1.88 13.68
N ALA A 250 3.51 1.51 13.94
CA ALA A 250 4.46 2.34 14.67
C ALA A 250 4.93 3.55 13.84
N PHE A 251 5.55 4.53 14.51
CA PHE A 251 6.00 5.80 13.92
C PHE A 251 7.47 6.05 14.28
N ASP A 252 8.33 6.14 13.28
CA ASP A 252 9.75 6.45 13.49
C ASP A 252 9.97 7.89 14.01
N CYS A 253 11.04 8.10 14.80
CA CYS A 253 11.27 9.35 15.52
C CYS A 253 11.90 10.45 14.63
N LEU A 254 11.11 11.10 13.77
CA LEU A 254 11.63 12.09 12.81
C LEU A 254 12.39 13.27 13.44
N GLU A 255 12.02 13.74 14.64
CA GLU A 255 12.76 14.79 15.36
C GLU A 255 14.19 14.38 15.73
N GLU A 256 14.44 13.08 15.88
CA GLU A 256 15.78 12.53 16.11
C GLU A 256 16.50 12.22 14.78
N LEU A 257 15.79 11.60 13.82
CA LEU A 257 16.35 11.15 12.55
C LEU A 257 16.71 12.32 11.62
N GLY A 258 15.85 13.34 11.57
CA GLY A 258 15.96 14.50 10.67
C GLY A 258 17.26 15.29 10.85
N PRO A 259 17.61 15.74 12.06
CA PRO A 259 18.87 16.43 12.30
C PRO A 259 20.10 15.61 11.93
N ILE A 260 20.07 14.28 12.14
CA ILE A 260 21.15 13.36 11.74
C ILE A 260 21.28 13.33 10.23
N CYS A 261 20.17 13.17 9.50
CA CYS A 261 20.17 13.13 8.04
C CYS A 261 20.72 14.43 7.45
N ASN A 262 20.23 15.58 7.92
CA ASN A 262 20.68 16.89 7.47
C ASN A 262 22.18 17.11 7.74
N LYS A 263 22.64 16.81 8.96
CA LYS A 263 24.06 16.96 9.34
C LYS A 263 24.99 16.14 8.43
N ASN A 264 24.55 14.95 8.02
CA ASN A 264 25.35 14.02 7.22
C ASN A 264 25.08 14.10 5.72
N ASN A 265 24.26 15.05 5.24
CA ASN A 265 23.84 15.17 3.84
C ASN A 265 23.24 13.88 3.28
N ILE A 266 22.40 13.22 4.08
CA ILE A 266 21.66 12.01 3.75
C ILE A 266 20.23 12.42 3.40
N TRP A 267 19.69 11.90 2.30
CA TRP A 267 18.31 12.16 1.92
C TRP A 267 17.35 11.45 2.89
N LEU A 268 16.42 12.19 3.48
CA LEU A 268 15.35 11.63 4.33
C LEU A 268 14.03 11.56 3.55
N HIS A 269 13.56 10.35 3.28
CA HIS A 269 12.24 10.07 2.74
C HIS A 269 11.31 9.57 3.85
N ILE A 270 10.10 10.11 3.90
CA ILE A 270 9.05 9.67 4.80
C ILE A 270 8.02 8.84 4.02
N ASP A 271 7.91 7.56 4.34
CA ASP A 271 6.80 6.69 3.94
C ASP A 271 5.67 6.83 4.96
N ALA A 272 4.61 7.55 4.59
CA ALA A 272 3.39 7.67 5.37
C ALA A 272 2.21 7.05 4.62
N ALA A 273 2.43 5.98 3.87
CA ALA A 273 1.46 5.45 2.91
C ALA A 273 0.07 5.21 3.51
N TYR A 274 -0.02 4.67 4.74
CA TYR A 274 -1.29 4.47 5.45
C TYR A 274 -1.64 5.65 6.37
N ALA A 275 -0.80 5.92 7.38
CA ALA A 275 -1.13 6.88 8.43
C ALA A 275 -1.12 8.34 7.97
N GLY A 276 -0.50 8.63 6.82
CA GLY A 276 -0.51 9.94 6.19
C GLY A 276 -1.92 10.48 5.94
N ALA A 277 -2.88 9.59 5.66
CA ALA A 277 -4.29 9.94 5.52
C ALA A 277 -4.88 10.56 6.80
N ALA A 278 -4.42 10.16 7.99
CA ALA A 278 -4.93 10.70 9.24
C ALA A 278 -4.49 12.14 9.49
N PHE A 279 -3.45 12.65 8.83
CA PHE A 279 -2.94 13.99 9.11
C PHE A 279 -3.78 15.14 8.54
N ILE A 280 -4.86 14.81 7.81
CA ILE A 280 -5.96 15.76 7.56
C ILE A 280 -6.69 16.15 8.85
N LEU A 281 -6.49 15.39 9.93
CA LEU A 281 -6.97 15.67 11.28
C LEU A 281 -5.85 16.38 12.08
N PRO A 282 -6.03 17.65 12.47
CA PRO A 282 -5.02 18.39 13.22
C PRO A 282 -4.54 17.67 14.49
N GLU A 283 -5.44 16.96 15.18
CA GLU A 283 -5.15 16.22 16.42
C GLU A 283 -4.16 15.05 16.24
N TYR A 284 -3.87 14.60 15.01
CA TYR A 284 -2.88 13.54 14.73
C TYR A 284 -1.57 14.06 14.13
N ARG A 285 -1.46 15.35 13.81
CA ARG A 285 -0.26 15.92 13.15
C ARG A 285 0.99 15.91 14.03
N TYR A 286 0.84 15.76 15.35
CA TYR A 286 1.99 15.59 16.25
C TYR A 286 2.86 14.37 15.89
N LEU A 287 2.28 13.38 15.19
CA LEU A 287 3.01 12.21 14.69
C LEU A 287 3.90 12.50 13.47
N MET A 288 3.80 13.71 12.90
CA MET A 288 4.71 14.24 11.88
C MET A 288 5.75 15.21 12.45
N ALA A 289 5.88 15.33 13.78
CA ALA A 289 6.90 16.20 14.37
C ALA A 289 8.29 15.86 13.80
N GLY A 290 8.93 16.82 13.12
CA GLY A 290 10.20 16.61 12.40
C GLY A 290 10.07 16.53 10.87
N VAL A 291 8.86 16.55 10.30
CA VAL A 291 8.64 16.50 8.83
C VAL A 291 9.39 17.58 8.04
N GLN A 292 9.68 18.73 8.65
CA GLN A 292 10.47 19.81 8.05
C GLN A 292 11.89 19.41 7.63
N TYR A 293 12.43 18.35 8.24
CA TYR A 293 13.75 17.80 7.91
C TYR A 293 13.73 16.90 6.66
N ALA A 294 12.57 16.43 6.22
CA ALA A 294 12.50 15.50 5.10
C ALA A 294 12.80 16.17 3.75
N ASP A 295 13.42 15.41 2.86
CA ASP A 295 13.59 15.76 1.45
C ASP A 295 12.38 15.30 0.62
N SER A 296 11.68 14.24 1.05
CA SER A 296 10.45 13.76 0.41
C SER A 296 9.47 13.08 1.37
N PHE A 297 8.18 13.08 1.00
CA PHE A 297 7.07 12.55 1.80
C PHE A 297 6.01 11.93 0.88
N ASP A 298 5.52 10.73 1.17
CA ASP A 298 4.44 10.11 0.41
C ASP A 298 3.25 9.59 1.25
N VAL A 299 2.07 9.60 0.64
CA VAL A 299 0.81 9.10 1.20
C VAL A 299 -0.04 8.44 0.12
N ASN A 300 -0.63 7.28 0.42
CA ASN A 300 -1.59 6.65 -0.48
C ASN A 300 -3.01 7.12 -0.16
N LEU A 301 -3.57 7.99 -1.02
CA LEU A 301 -5.00 8.32 -0.94
C LEU A 301 -5.87 7.08 -1.17
N HIS A 302 -5.34 6.15 -1.97
CA HIS A 302 -5.96 4.86 -2.22
C HIS A 302 -5.84 3.85 -1.09
N LYS A 303 -5.26 4.21 0.06
CA LYS A 303 -5.43 3.41 1.27
C LYS A 303 -6.66 3.87 2.02
N TRP A 304 -6.65 5.09 2.56
CA TRP A 304 -7.63 5.48 3.59
C TRP A 304 -8.42 6.76 3.27
N LEU A 305 -8.19 7.41 2.12
CA LEU A 305 -8.89 8.65 1.70
C LEU A 305 -9.87 8.44 0.54
N LEU A 306 -10.44 7.25 0.42
CA LEU A 306 -11.59 6.97 -0.46
C LEU A 306 -11.35 7.21 -1.97
N VAL A 307 -10.10 7.38 -2.41
CA VAL A 307 -9.72 7.45 -3.82
C VAL A 307 -9.41 6.04 -4.31
N ASN A 308 -9.99 5.57 -5.41
CA ASN A 308 -9.74 4.20 -5.88
C ASN A 308 -8.27 4.00 -6.30
N PHE A 309 -7.75 2.78 -6.08
CA PHE A 309 -6.41 2.42 -6.53
C PHE A 309 -6.27 2.64 -8.05
N ASP A 310 -5.19 3.26 -8.54
CA ASP A 310 -4.06 3.87 -7.83
C ASP A 310 -4.15 5.40 -7.72
N CYS A 311 -3.61 5.91 -6.61
CA CYS A 311 -3.39 7.33 -6.34
C CYS A 311 -2.46 7.49 -5.14
N SER A 312 -1.16 7.66 -5.39
CA SER A 312 -0.14 7.88 -4.35
C SER A 312 0.42 9.29 -4.49
N ALA A 313 0.22 10.14 -3.50
CA ALA A 313 0.78 11.49 -3.49
C ALA A 313 2.23 11.43 -3.01
N LEU A 314 3.15 12.00 -3.78
CA LEU A 314 4.56 12.19 -3.42
C LEU A 314 4.86 13.69 -3.48
N TRP A 315 5.47 14.22 -2.43
CA TRP A 315 6.07 15.55 -2.44
C TRP A 315 7.58 15.47 -2.27
N VAL A 316 8.29 16.38 -2.93
CA VAL A 316 9.73 16.57 -2.79
C VAL A 316 10.02 18.03 -2.47
N LYS A 317 10.97 18.25 -1.56
CA LYS A 317 11.39 19.60 -1.14
C LYS A 317 12.18 20.32 -2.23
N ASN A 318 12.82 19.56 -3.10
CA ASN A 318 13.50 20.05 -4.29
C ASN A 318 13.38 19.05 -5.45
N ALA A 319 12.54 19.38 -6.42
CA ALA A 319 12.27 18.53 -7.56
C ALA A 319 13.36 18.56 -8.64
N THR A 320 14.32 19.51 -8.57
CA THR A 320 15.45 19.50 -9.50
C THR A 320 16.25 18.21 -9.36
N TYR A 321 16.31 17.61 -8.17
CA TYR A 321 16.97 16.32 -7.98
C TYR A 321 16.27 15.16 -8.68
N LEU A 322 14.94 15.21 -8.84
CA LEU A 322 14.23 14.23 -9.67
C LEU A 322 14.56 14.46 -11.14
N VAL A 323 14.45 15.71 -11.60
CA VAL A 323 14.72 16.09 -13.00
C VAL A 323 16.15 15.69 -13.39
N ASP A 324 17.13 16.01 -12.55
CA ASP A 324 18.54 15.71 -12.74
C ASP A 324 18.84 14.21 -12.85
N ALA A 325 18.05 13.37 -12.18
CA ALA A 325 18.20 11.92 -12.19
C ALA A 325 17.50 11.25 -13.38
N PHE A 326 16.40 11.83 -13.90
CA PHE A 326 15.53 11.20 -14.89
C PHE A 326 15.45 11.91 -16.24
N ASN A 327 16.08 13.07 -16.40
CA ASN A 327 15.99 13.83 -17.64
C ASN A 327 16.63 13.07 -18.82
N VAL A 328 15.83 12.89 -19.88
CA VAL A 328 16.28 12.39 -21.17
C VAL A 328 15.74 13.33 -22.24
N ASP A 329 16.62 14.06 -22.92
CA ASP A 329 16.24 15.04 -23.94
C ASP A 329 16.14 14.39 -25.33
N ARG A 330 14.93 14.36 -25.89
CA ARG A 330 14.64 13.84 -27.24
C ARG A 330 13.81 14.85 -28.01
N VAL A 331 14.16 15.08 -29.28
CA VAL A 331 13.55 16.13 -30.11
C VAL A 331 12.02 16.01 -30.25
N TYR A 332 11.48 14.79 -30.30
CA TYR A 332 10.04 14.53 -30.42
C TYR A 332 9.24 14.81 -29.13
N LEU A 333 9.92 15.14 -28.03
CA LEU A 333 9.33 15.49 -26.73
C LEU A 333 9.38 16.99 -26.43
N LYS A 334 10.01 17.79 -27.32
CA LYS A 334 10.17 19.25 -27.15
C LYS A 334 8.90 20.00 -27.54
N HIS A 335 8.64 21.10 -26.85
CA HIS A 335 7.55 22.01 -27.18
C HIS A 335 7.88 23.44 -26.73
N SER A 336 7.24 24.43 -27.33
CA SER A 336 7.51 25.86 -27.09
C SER A 336 7.26 26.31 -25.65
N TYR A 337 6.38 25.62 -24.92
CA TYR A 337 6.02 25.94 -23.53
C TYR A 337 6.99 25.40 -22.46
N GLN A 338 8.05 24.67 -22.84
CA GLN A 338 8.99 24.14 -21.86
C GLN A 338 9.66 25.27 -21.06
N SER A 339 9.65 25.16 -19.74
CA SER A 339 10.30 26.10 -18.82
C SER A 339 9.81 27.55 -18.91
N GLN A 340 8.62 27.82 -19.48
CA GLN A 340 8.06 29.18 -19.52
C GLN A 340 7.55 29.64 -18.15
N ASP A 341 6.90 28.76 -17.40
CA ASP A 341 6.50 28.98 -16.02
C ASP A 341 7.21 27.95 -15.12
N PRO A 342 8.10 28.36 -14.21
CA PRO A 342 8.79 27.45 -13.31
C PRO A 342 7.84 26.71 -12.35
N LYS A 343 6.60 27.17 -12.17
CA LYS A 343 5.58 26.52 -11.35
C LYS A 343 4.86 25.37 -12.05
N ILE A 344 5.00 25.27 -13.38
CA ILE A 344 4.37 24.20 -14.18
C ILE A 344 5.41 23.13 -14.50
N PRO A 345 5.39 21.98 -13.81
CA PRO A 345 6.39 20.94 -13.99
C PRO A 345 6.12 20.12 -15.27
N ASP A 346 7.20 19.62 -15.86
CA ASP A 346 7.13 18.54 -16.83
C ASP A 346 7.24 17.20 -16.09
N TYR A 347 6.09 16.69 -15.63
CA TYR A 347 6.00 15.57 -14.69
C TYR A 347 6.64 14.26 -15.17
N ARG A 348 6.90 14.09 -16.48
CA ARG A 348 7.67 12.93 -16.96
C ARG A 348 9.07 12.83 -16.34
N HIS A 349 9.63 13.95 -15.90
CA HIS A 349 10.95 14.02 -15.26
C HIS A 349 10.89 13.77 -13.74
N TRP A 350 9.71 13.53 -13.18
CA TRP A 350 9.46 13.33 -11.75
C TRP A 350 8.99 11.90 -11.43
N GLN A 351 9.00 11.02 -12.43
CA GLN A 351 8.51 9.64 -12.34
C GLN A 351 9.33 8.72 -13.24
N ILE A 352 9.12 7.41 -13.14
CA ILE A 352 9.84 6.41 -13.95
C ILE A 352 9.31 6.34 -15.39
N PRO A 353 7.99 6.16 -15.64
CA PRO A 353 7.49 6.02 -17.00
C PRO A 353 7.36 7.38 -17.72
N LEU A 354 7.36 7.38 -19.05
CA LEU A 354 7.07 8.59 -19.84
C LEU A 354 5.58 8.97 -19.74
N GLY A 355 4.70 8.04 -20.10
CA GLY A 355 3.26 8.26 -20.11
C GLY A 355 2.67 8.31 -18.71
N ARG A 356 1.73 9.23 -18.49
CA ARG A 356 0.95 9.34 -17.26
C ARG A 356 -0.50 9.67 -17.56
N ARG A 357 -1.40 9.11 -16.76
CA ARG A 357 -2.85 9.30 -16.88
C ARG A 357 -3.34 10.42 -15.98
N PHE A 358 -4.58 10.85 -16.21
CA PHE A 358 -5.21 11.99 -15.52
C PHE A 358 -5.72 11.64 -14.11
N ARG A 359 -4.83 11.11 -13.25
CA ARG A 359 -5.17 10.64 -11.88
C ARG A 359 -5.73 11.73 -10.97
N SER A 360 -5.29 12.97 -11.17
CA SER A 360 -5.76 14.13 -10.40
C SER A 360 -7.27 14.35 -10.54
N LEU A 361 -7.92 13.85 -11.60
CA LEU A 361 -9.35 13.98 -11.79
C LEU A 361 -10.16 13.24 -10.71
N LYS A 362 -9.87 11.97 -10.42
CA LYS A 362 -10.56 11.25 -9.34
C LYS A 362 -10.26 11.80 -7.96
N MET A 363 -9.03 12.26 -7.73
CA MET A 363 -8.66 12.94 -6.48
C MET A 363 -9.46 14.22 -6.31
N TRP A 364 -9.57 15.03 -7.36
CA TRP A 364 -10.36 16.26 -7.36
C TRP A 364 -11.84 16.00 -7.08
N PHE A 365 -12.44 14.96 -7.67
CA PHE A 365 -13.82 14.57 -7.40
C PHE A 365 -14.04 14.20 -5.92
N VAL A 366 -13.18 13.35 -5.36
CA VAL A 366 -13.27 12.95 -3.95
C VAL A 366 -13.14 14.15 -3.02
N LEU A 367 -12.10 14.98 -3.21
CA LEU A 367 -11.88 16.17 -2.38
C LEU A 367 -13.05 17.15 -2.45
N ARG A 368 -13.67 17.34 -3.62
CA ARG A 368 -14.80 18.26 -3.79
C ARG A 368 -16.13 17.70 -3.28
N MET A 369 -16.41 16.42 -3.51
CA MET A 369 -17.72 15.83 -3.21
C MET A 369 -17.84 15.39 -1.74
N TYR A 370 -16.75 14.97 -1.11
CA TYR A 370 -16.75 14.71 0.34
C TYR A 370 -16.45 15.97 1.15
N GLY A 371 -15.63 16.88 0.61
CA GLY A 371 -15.07 17.97 1.39
C GLY A 371 -14.09 17.49 2.47
N LEU A 372 -13.42 18.43 3.13
CA LEU A 372 -12.52 18.11 4.24
C LEU A 372 -13.29 17.45 5.40
N GLU A 373 -14.43 18.03 5.78
CA GLU A 373 -15.24 17.54 6.92
C GLU A 373 -15.69 16.09 6.74
N GLY A 374 -16.14 15.70 5.53
CA GLY A 374 -16.54 14.33 5.24
C GLY A 374 -15.39 13.33 5.31
N LEU A 375 -14.20 13.72 4.80
CA LEU A 375 -13.00 12.89 4.88
C LEU A 375 -12.49 12.77 6.33
N GLN A 376 -12.52 13.86 7.09
CA GLN A 376 -12.17 13.84 8.52
C GLN A 376 -13.14 12.95 9.31
N ALA A 377 -14.44 13.06 9.07
CA ALA A 377 -15.45 12.21 9.70
C ALA A 377 -15.24 10.72 9.37
N HIS A 378 -14.89 10.40 8.13
CA HIS A 378 -14.56 9.03 7.72
C HIS A 378 -13.38 8.47 8.54
N ILE A 379 -12.25 9.18 8.61
CA ILE A 379 -11.08 8.72 9.38
C ILE A 379 -11.42 8.59 10.87
N LYS A 380 -12.09 9.59 11.46
CA LYS A 380 -12.50 9.56 12.88
C LYS A 380 -13.36 8.34 13.20
N LYS A 381 -14.33 8.02 12.34
CA LYS A 381 -15.17 6.83 12.49
C LYS A 381 -14.35 5.54 12.47
N GLN A 382 -13.41 5.41 11.53
CA GLN A 382 -12.58 4.21 11.40
C GLN A 382 -11.67 4.01 12.63
N ILE A 383 -11.09 5.09 13.15
CA ILE A 383 -10.31 5.06 14.40
C ILE A 383 -11.20 4.68 15.58
N HIS A 384 -12.39 5.27 15.68
CA HIS A 384 -13.35 4.94 16.74
C HIS A 384 -13.74 3.44 16.74
N LEU A 385 -13.99 2.86 15.56
CA LEU A 385 -14.32 1.45 15.42
C LEU A 385 -13.14 0.55 15.82
N ALA A 386 -11.90 0.94 15.51
CA ALA A 386 -10.71 0.21 15.95
C ALA A 386 -10.53 0.28 17.48
N ASP A 387 -10.73 1.46 18.07
CA ASP A 387 -10.74 1.66 19.52
C ASP A 387 -11.80 0.78 20.21
N MET A 388 -13.00 0.69 19.63
CA MET A 388 -14.06 -0.18 20.11
C MET A 388 -13.65 -1.64 20.07
N PHE A 389 -13.11 -2.12 18.94
CA PHE A 389 -12.58 -3.48 18.83
C PHE A 389 -11.48 -3.75 19.87
N GLY A 390 -10.53 -2.83 20.04
CA GLY A 390 -9.48 -2.94 21.04
C GLY A 390 -10.02 -3.07 22.48
N LYS A 391 -11.12 -2.38 22.81
CA LYS A 391 -11.81 -2.52 24.10
C LYS A 391 -12.45 -3.89 24.26
N LEU A 392 -13.10 -4.42 23.22
CA LEU A 392 -13.67 -5.77 23.23
C LEU A 392 -12.59 -6.83 23.48
N VAL A 393 -11.47 -6.75 22.77
CA VAL A 393 -10.33 -7.66 22.96
C VAL A 393 -9.79 -7.59 24.39
N LYS A 394 -9.65 -6.38 24.95
CA LYS A 394 -9.11 -6.18 26.31
C LYS A 394 -10.03 -6.72 27.41
N GLN A 395 -11.34 -6.80 27.16
CA GLN A 395 -12.32 -7.32 28.12
C GLN A 395 -12.27 -8.85 28.25
N ASP A 396 -11.81 -9.56 27.22
CA ASP A 396 -11.67 -11.01 27.26
C ASP A 396 -10.31 -11.42 27.85
N PRO A 397 -10.29 -12.13 29.00
CA PRO A 397 -9.05 -12.46 29.69
C PRO A 397 -8.14 -13.42 28.92
N ARG A 398 -8.62 -14.09 27.86
CA ARG A 398 -7.83 -15.01 27.02
C ARG A 398 -6.86 -14.27 26.11
N PHE A 399 -7.14 -13.00 25.80
CA PHE A 399 -6.36 -12.21 24.85
C PHE A 399 -5.45 -11.19 25.54
N GLU A 400 -4.41 -10.79 24.82
CA GLU A 400 -3.65 -9.57 25.10
C GLU A 400 -3.65 -8.66 23.85
N VAL A 401 -3.87 -7.36 24.09
CA VAL A 401 -3.73 -6.32 23.06
C VAL A 401 -2.27 -5.88 23.01
N VAL A 402 -1.69 -5.92 21.82
CA VAL A 402 -0.30 -5.48 21.59
C VAL A 402 -0.27 -4.01 21.18
N THR A 403 -1.18 -3.57 20.31
CA THR A 403 -1.33 -2.16 19.98
C THR A 403 -2.75 -1.83 19.54
N VAL A 404 -3.16 -0.59 19.77
CA VAL A 404 -4.33 0.06 19.17
C VAL A 404 -3.82 1.39 18.64
N THR A 405 -3.68 1.49 17.32
CA THR A 405 -3.09 2.66 16.69
C THR A 405 -3.84 2.96 15.40
N MET A 406 -4.41 4.15 15.30
CA MET A 406 -5.23 4.54 14.15
C MET A 406 -6.38 3.52 13.92
N GLY A 407 -6.56 3.03 12.70
CA GLY A 407 -7.54 1.99 12.39
C GLY A 407 -7.04 0.55 12.59
N LEU A 408 -5.86 0.33 13.19
CA LEU A 408 -5.25 -0.98 13.40
C LEU A 408 -5.27 -1.40 14.87
N VAL A 409 -5.68 -2.64 15.13
CA VAL A 409 -5.50 -3.34 16.39
C VAL A 409 -4.65 -4.59 16.15
N CYS A 410 -3.56 -4.75 16.90
CA CYS A 410 -2.82 -6.01 16.96
C CYS A 410 -3.11 -6.70 18.28
N PHE A 411 -3.47 -7.97 18.23
CA PHE A 411 -3.82 -8.77 19.39
C PHE A 411 -3.37 -10.21 19.22
N ARG A 412 -3.36 -10.96 20.31
CA ARG A 412 -3.03 -12.39 20.31
C ARG A 412 -3.67 -13.10 21.49
N LEU A 413 -3.73 -14.43 21.43
CA LEU A 413 -4.01 -15.23 22.61
C LEU A 413 -2.80 -15.18 23.56
N LYS A 414 -3.08 -15.15 24.87
CA LYS A 414 -2.04 -15.26 25.90
C LYS A 414 -1.40 -16.65 25.83
N GLY A 415 -0.12 -16.73 26.20
CA GLY A 415 0.68 -17.96 26.13
C GLY A 415 1.48 -18.07 24.83
N ASP A 416 1.70 -19.29 24.38
CA ASP A 416 2.55 -19.64 23.24
C ASP A 416 1.98 -19.21 21.88
N ASN A 417 2.86 -18.95 20.91
CA ASN A 417 2.46 -18.55 19.56
C ASN A 417 1.62 -19.60 18.83
N VAL A 418 1.69 -20.87 19.23
CA VAL A 418 0.88 -21.95 18.65
C VAL A 418 -0.61 -21.70 18.83
N TRP A 419 -1.03 -21.10 19.95
CA TRP A 419 -2.44 -20.78 20.20
C TRP A 419 -2.97 -19.74 19.22
N THR A 420 -2.23 -18.65 19.07
CA THR A 420 -2.56 -17.58 18.12
C THR A 420 -2.54 -18.09 16.67
N LYS A 421 -1.58 -18.98 16.35
CA LYS A 421 -1.50 -19.61 15.02
C LYS A 421 -2.74 -20.48 14.76
N ASN A 422 -3.12 -21.35 15.69
CA ASN A 422 -4.29 -22.22 15.56
C ASN A 422 -5.58 -21.41 15.44
N LEU A 423 -5.74 -20.34 16.23
CA LEU A 423 -6.87 -19.40 16.09
C LEU A 423 -6.91 -18.79 14.69
N TYR A 424 -5.78 -18.27 14.20
CA TYR A 424 -5.70 -17.67 12.87
C TYR A 424 -6.07 -18.67 11.76
N GLU A 425 -5.52 -19.89 11.80
CA GLU A 425 -5.83 -20.93 10.81
C GLU A 425 -7.31 -21.29 10.80
N ARG A 426 -7.93 -21.39 11.99
CA ARG A 426 -9.37 -21.62 12.14
C ARG A 426 -10.22 -20.49 11.54
N LEU A 427 -9.83 -19.23 11.76
CA LEU A 427 -10.51 -18.07 11.19
C LEU A 427 -10.38 -18.06 9.66
N MET A 428 -9.21 -18.40 9.13
CA MET A 428 -8.98 -18.49 7.69
C MET A 428 -9.79 -19.61 7.02
N VAL A 429 -10.00 -20.74 7.71
CA VAL A 429 -10.87 -21.83 7.24
C VAL A 429 -12.35 -21.44 7.29
N SER A 430 -12.77 -20.71 8.34
CA SER A 430 -14.14 -20.20 8.48
C SER A 430 -14.52 -19.24 7.36
N GLY A 431 -13.58 -18.38 6.94
CA GLY A 431 -13.75 -17.48 5.80
C GLY A 431 -14.75 -16.34 6.02
N GLN A 432 -15.32 -16.22 7.23
CA GLN A 432 -16.31 -15.19 7.59
C GLN A 432 -15.68 -13.79 7.71
N ILE A 433 -14.43 -13.73 8.14
CA ILE A 433 -13.63 -12.51 8.23
C ILE A 433 -12.25 -12.79 7.63
N TYR A 434 -11.62 -11.76 7.04
CA TYR A 434 -10.25 -11.88 6.53
C TYR A 434 -9.27 -11.13 7.41
N LEU A 435 -8.26 -11.84 7.93
CA LEU A 435 -7.20 -11.31 8.78
C LEU A 435 -5.85 -11.72 8.21
N VAL A 436 -4.77 -11.10 8.70
CA VAL A 436 -3.41 -11.60 8.52
C VAL A 436 -2.64 -11.52 9.83
N THR A 437 -1.52 -12.21 9.88
CA THR A 437 -0.60 -12.16 11.02
C THR A 437 0.59 -11.25 10.76
N ALA A 438 1.23 -10.80 11.84
CA ALA A 438 2.56 -10.21 11.84
C ALA A 438 3.35 -10.68 13.06
N THR A 439 4.60 -10.23 13.16
CA THR A 439 5.48 -10.53 14.28
C THR A 439 5.93 -9.24 14.97
N VAL A 440 5.93 -9.23 16.31
CA VAL A 440 6.46 -8.16 17.14
C VAL A 440 7.49 -8.77 18.09
N GLY A 441 8.78 -8.51 17.84
CA GLY A 441 9.85 -9.25 18.50
C GLY A 441 9.75 -10.74 18.18
N SER A 442 9.47 -11.58 19.19
CA SER A 442 9.21 -13.02 19.02
C SER A 442 7.74 -13.42 19.08
N LYS A 443 6.81 -12.45 19.26
CA LYS A 443 5.38 -12.72 19.41
C LYS A 443 4.67 -12.70 18.06
N LEU A 444 3.92 -13.77 17.77
CA LEU A 444 2.94 -13.79 16.67
C LEU A 444 1.69 -13.02 17.10
N VAL A 445 1.24 -12.10 16.25
CA VAL A 445 0.03 -11.29 16.45
C VAL A 445 -0.90 -11.40 15.25
N ILE A 446 -2.20 -11.32 15.52
CA ILE A 446 -3.24 -11.13 14.51
C ILE A 446 -3.47 -9.63 14.35
N ARG A 447 -3.58 -9.17 13.11
CA ARG A 447 -3.88 -7.78 12.76
C ARG A 447 -5.36 -7.68 12.39
N PHE A 448 -6.07 -6.76 13.04
CA PHE A 448 -7.42 -6.36 12.70
C PHE A 448 -7.39 -4.89 12.27
N VAL A 449 -7.71 -4.63 11.00
CA VAL A 449 -7.77 -3.27 10.45
C VAL A 449 -9.20 -2.95 10.04
N VAL A 450 -9.73 -1.81 10.48
CA VAL A 450 -11.01 -1.31 9.96
C VAL A 450 -10.75 -0.77 8.55
N CYS A 451 -11.32 -1.45 7.54
CA CYS A 451 -11.00 -1.17 6.14
C CYS A 451 -12.13 -0.50 5.36
N SER A 452 -13.28 -1.15 5.29
CA SER A 452 -14.35 -0.68 4.42
C SER A 452 -14.93 0.64 4.91
N ARG A 453 -15.22 1.56 3.97
CA ARG A 453 -16.02 2.75 4.26
C ARG A 453 -17.43 2.44 4.75
N LEU A 454 -17.90 1.22 4.49
CA LEU A 454 -19.22 0.74 4.88
C LEU A 454 -19.25 0.19 6.30
N THR A 455 -18.11 0.02 6.96
CA THR A 455 -18.04 -0.61 8.29
C THR A 455 -18.82 0.20 9.32
N GLU A 456 -19.65 -0.50 10.08
CA GLU A 456 -20.41 -0.02 11.23
C GLU A 456 -20.06 -0.82 12.50
N GLU A 457 -20.57 -0.39 13.66
CA GLU A 457 -20.33 -1.09 14.93
C GLU A 457 -20.77 -2.56 14.90
N ILE A 458 -21.89 -2.85 14.21
CA ILE A 458 -22.40 -4.22 14.07
C ILE A 458 -21.41 -5.14 13.34
N ASP A 459 -20.66 -4.61 12.38
CA ASP A 459 -19.66 -5.38 11.64
C ASP A 459 -18.46 -5.73 12.53
N VAL A 460 -18.05 -4.80 13.40
CA VAL A 460 -16.98 -5.01 14.39
C VAL A 460 -17.41 -6.04 15.45
N HIS A 461 -18.65 -5.96 15.93
CA HIS A 461 -19.20 -6.96 16.84
C HIS A 461 -19.31 -8.33 16.18
N PHE A 462 -19.73 -8.41 14.92
CA PHE A 462 -19.73 -9.66 14.16
C PHE A 462 -18.33 -10.28 14.10
N ALA A 463 -17.32 -9.50 13.71
CA ALA A 463 -15.95 -9.99 13.63
C ALA A 463 -15.41 -10.44 14.98
N TRP A 464 -15.70 -9.69 16.05
CA TRP A 464 -15.30 -10.06 17.40
C TRP A 464 -15.98 -11.35 17.90
N ASN A 465 -17.27 -11.51 17.62
CA ASN A 465 -18.02 -12.73 17.97
C ASN A 465 -17.47 -13.95 17.22
N GLU A 466 -17.11 -13.81 15.95
CA GLU A 466 -16.44 -14.86 15.18
C GLU A 466 -15.08 -15.23 15.79
N ILE A 467 -14.27 -14.25 16.17
CA ILE A 467 -13.00 -14.48 16.86
C ILE A 467 -13.20 -15.25 18.18
N CYS A 468 -14.20 -14.87 18.98
CA CYS A 468 -14.52 -15.56 20.23
C CYS A 468 -14.97 -17.01 19.96
N ALA A 469 -15.87 -17.22 19.01
CA ALA A 469 -16.41 -18.53 18.66
C ALA A 469 -15.33 -19.49 18.16
N GLN A 470 -14.38 -19.02 17.35
CA GLN A 470 -13.25 -19.86 16.93
C GLN A 470 -12.25 -20.09 18.07
N THR A 471 -12.12 -19.15 19.02
CA THR A 471 -11.25 -19.30 20.20
C THR A 471 -11.77 -20.37 21.16
N ASP A 472 -13.08 -20.47 21.37
CA ASP A 472 -13.69 -21.52 22.21
C ASP A 472 -13.30 -22.93 21.72
N ARG A 473 -13.14 -23.08 20.41
CA ARG A 473 -12.76 -24.35 19.76
C ARG A 473 -11.27 -24.65 19.81
N VAL A 474 -10.42 -23.64 19.99
CA VAL A 474 -8.97 -23.84 20.20
C VAL A 474 -8.72 -24.53 21.54
N GLY A 475 -9.52 -24.22 22.57
CA GLY A 475 -9.40 -24.82 23.89
C GLY A 475 -9.84 -26.29 23.96
N SER A 476 -10.87 -26.69 23.20
CA SER A 476 -11.44 -28.05 23.25
C SER A 476 -10.58 -29.13 22.58
N GLU A 477 -9.68 -28.77 21.67
CA GLU A 477 -8.86 -29.74 20.91
C GLU A 477 -7.48 -29.99 21.54
N CYS A 478 -7.00 -29.12 22.44
CA CYS A 478 -5.71 -29.33 23.11
C CYS A 478 -5.78 -30.17 24.39
N ASP A 479 -6.98 -30.51 24.87
CA ASP A 479 -7.18 -31.59 25.83
C ASP A 479 -7.18 -32.98 25.16
N MET A 480 -7.08 -33.05 23.83
CA MET A 480 -6.84 -34.30 23.12
C MET A 480 -5.34 -34.50 22.90
N THR A 481 -4.76 -35.38 23.71
CA THR A 481 -3.40 -35.89 23.51
C THR A 481 -3.21 -36.45 22.09
N PRO A 482 -2.00 -36.38 21.49
CA PRO A 482 -1.72 -36.81 20.10
C PRO A 482 -1.93 -38.30 19.75
N SER A 483 -2.67 -39.07 20.55
CA SER A 483 -2.90 -40.51 20.34
C SER A 483 -4.26 -40.84 19.73
N SER A 484 -5.21 -39.90 19.59
CA SER A 484 -6.57 -40.20 19.12
C SER A 484 -6.87 -39.81 17.68
N ILE A 485 -6.04 -39.01 17.01
CA ILE A 485 -6.33 -38.51 15.64
C ILE A 485 -5.89 -39.49 14.53
N CYS A 486 -5.21 -40.60 14.87
CA CYS A 486 -4.77 -41.59 13.87
C CYS A 486 -5.76 -42.73 13.56
N ASN A 487 -6.93 -42.82 14.22
CA ASN A 487 -7.81 -43.98 14.04
C ASN A 487 -9.17 -43.74 13.35
N ASP A 488 -9.56 -42.50 13.05
CA ASP A 488 -10.89 -42.23 12.46
C ASP A 488 -10.90 -41.76 11.00
N LEU A 489 -9.78 -41.92 10.28
CA LEU A 489 -9.71 -41.66 8.82
C LEU A 489 -9.72 -42.93 7.95
N THR A 490 -10.15 -44.08 8.46
CA THR A 490 -10.39 -45.29 7.66
C THR A 490 -11.87 -45.61 7.45
N GLY A 491 -12.72 -44.57 7.39
CA GLY A 491 -14.11 -44.66 6.97
C GLY A 491 -14.24 -44.86 5.46
N THR A 492 -14.70 -46.04 5.07
CA THR A 492 -14.97 -46.53 3.71
C THR A 492 -15.86 -45.60 2.87
N TRP A 493 -15.37 -45.17 1.70
CA TRP A 493 -16.19 -44.55 0.65
C TRP A 493 -16.80 -45.62 -0.28
N PRO A 494 -18.05 -45.46 -0.76
CA PRO A 494 -18.66 -46.40 -1.69
C PRO A 494 -17.96 -46.36 -3.05
N LYS A 495 -17.64 -47.54 -3.58
CA LYS A 495 -17.20 -47.73 -4.96
C LYS A 495 -18.40 -47.57 -5.90
N ASP A 496 -18.42 -46.50 -6.69
CA ASP A 496 -19.17 -46.47 -7.93
C ASP A 496 -18.26 -46.27 -9.13
N LYS A 497 -18.73 -46.84 -10.24
CA LYS A 497 -17.99 -47.36 -11.38
C LYS A 497 -17.60 -46.28 -12.41
N ASP A 498 -16.61 -46.67 -13.21
CA ASP A 498 -16.30 -46.17 -14.56
C ASP A 498 -15.67 -44.78 -14.68
N CYS A 499 -14.34 -44.73 -14.68
CA CYS A 499 -13.62 -43.87 -15.61
C CYS A 499 -12.20 -44.42 -15.86
N GLU A 500 -11.94 -44.80 -17.11
CA GLU A 500 -10.70 -45.42 -17.57
C GLU A 500 -9.47 -44.52 -17.37
N LEU A 501 -8.41 -45.12 -16.82
CA LEU A 501 -7.08 -44.56 -16.67
C LEU A 501 -6.32 -44.63 -17.99
N THR A 502 -5.79 -43.50 -18.46
CA THR A 502 -4.61 -43.46 -19.34
C THR A 502 -3.50 -42.61 -18.72
N THR A 503 -2.45 -43.33 -18.31
CA THR A 503 -1.02 -42.98 -18.31
C THR A 503 -0.51 -41.70 -17.62
N ALA A 504 -0.06 -41.89 -16.38
CA ALA A 504 1.27 -41.60 -15.84
C ALA A 504 2.06 -40.39 -16.38
N THR A 505 2.36 -39.44 -15.48
CA THR A 505 3.68 -38.77 -15.45
C THR A 505 4.07 -38.50 -14.00
N THR A 506 5.16 -39.13 -13.58
CA THR A 506 5.78 -39.03 -12.26
C THR A 506 6.56 -37.71 -12.16
N ILE A 507 6.20 -36.84 -11.20
CA ILE A 507 7.02 -35.68 -10.83
C ILE A 507 7.87 -36.08 -9.62
N VAL A 508 9.18 -36.21 -9.84
CA VAL A 508 10.19 -36.38 -8.80
C VAL A 508 10.53 -35.00 -8.22
N VAL A 509 10.24 -34.81 -6.93
CA VAL A 509 10.76 -33.71 -6.13
C VAL A 509 12.17 -34.07 -5.68
N LYS A 510 13.18 -33.30 -6.10
CA LYS A 510 14.52 -33.32 -5.48
C LYS A 510 14.84 -31.95 -4.88
N SER A 511 14.96 -31.97 -3.57
CA SER A 511 15.58 -30.94 -2.73
C SER A 511 17.05 -30.74 -3.11
N LEU A 512 17.51 -29.49 -3.14
CA LEU A 512 18.92 -29.16 -3.04
C LEU A 512 19.11 -28.07 -2.00
N THR A 513 19.52 -28.53 -0.82
CA THR A 513 20.27 -27.77 0.18
C THR A 513 21.76 -27.98 -0.06
N GLN A 514 22.52 -26.88 0.00
CA GLN A 514 23.96 -26.76 0.26
C GLN A 514 24.97 -27.32 -0.76
N GLY A 515 25.82 -26.39 -1.21
CA GLY A 515 27.02 -26.53 -2.02
C GLY A 515 27.54 -25.14 -2.33
#